data_AF-A0A5Q0H4I9-F1
#
_entry.id   AF-A0A5Q0H4I9-F1
#
_cell.length_a   1.000
_cell.length_b   1.000
_cell.length_c   1.000
_cell.angle_alpha   90.00
_cell.angle_beta   90.00
_cell.angle_gamma   90.00
#
_symmetry.space_group_name_H-M   'P 1'
#
loop_
_entity.id
_entity.type
_entity.pdbx_description
1 polymer ?
#
loop_
_entity_poly.entity_id
_entity_poly.type
_entity_poly.pdbx_seq_one_letter_code
_entity_poly.pdbx_strand_id
1 'polypeptide(L)'
;MPGAGAARVRGQCRRCAAGTGTGTLDGVGDPSRSGTTDPTRPEPSRSGRVGSGPRRSRGARRPGREGGAVGHSPGPGTPAASRVTPERWAAARAAVREAGERFADLVASAPDPAARATADWTVADTAAHVTGIAWNNTAVVADGAKPFPIPEVRPRMAGATLDTLATDVNPVQLASFTERAPARLADLLRASVAEMLDTTADADPERVHGWLGGSRLSLAGVFAHMANELLVHGHDIARASRRPWHVPDEQAALFVDLFLVDLTRHGYGRLLDDRPVRPDRIAVRFHSNHTAPLVMVLEDGVARVEEPGADVDVHLRFRPSVLNLVLFRRVGRARAAMSGSLVVWGRRPWLLPAFLRKLRMP
;
A
#
# COMPACT_ATOMS: atom_id res chain seq x y z
N MET A 1 28.52 3.40 67.32
CA MET A 1 27.94 2.71 66.15
C MET A 1 27.45 3.78 65.17
N PRO A 2 28.25 4.11 64.12
CA PRO A 2 28.13 5.29 63.25
C PRO A 2 27.36 4.95 61.95
N GLY A 3 27.04 5.81 60.97
CA GLY A 3 27.35 7.22 60.67
C GLY A 3 27.14 7.45 59.15
N ALA A 4 26.74 8.66 58.76
CA ALA A 4 26.57 9.08 57.36
C ALA A 4 27.90 9.16 56.58
N GLY A 5 27.86 9.01 55.25
CA GLY A 5 29.03 9.20 54.38
C GLY A 5 28.66 9.36 52.90
N ALA A 6 28.92 10.55 52.37
CA ALA A 6 28.86 10.89 50.96
C ALA A 6 30.19 10.64 50.24
N ALA A 7 30.10 10.57 48.90
CA ALA A 7 31.07 11.02 47.90
C ALA A 7 32.26 10.12 47.46
N ARG A 8 32.17 9.81 46.14
CA ARG A 8 33.17 10.02 45.05
C ARG A 8 34.28 8.98 44.75
N VAL A 9 34.14 8.44 43.53
CA VAL A 9 35.07 8.44 42.38
C VAL A 9 36.48 7.84 42.56
N ARG A 10 36.78 6.79 41.76
CA ARG A 10 37.88 6.76 40.75
C ARG A 10 37.94 5.41 40.03
N GLY A 11 37.90 5.45 38.70
CA GLY A 11 38.07 4.31 37.80
C GLY A 11 38.33 4.86 36.40
N GLN A 12 39.51 5.44 36.25
CA GLN A 12 40.01 6.18 35.10
C GLN A 12 40.56 5.17 34.09
N CYS A 13 40.06 5.15 32.86
CA CYS A 13 40.82 4.66 31.71
C CYS A 13 40.86 5.76 30.65
N ARG A 14 42.07 6.13 30.27
CA ARG A 14 42.47 7.32 29.52
C ARG A 14 43.01 6.90 28.15
N ARG A 15 42.68 7.70 27.12
CA ARG A 15 43.41 7.98 25.85
C ARG A 15 43.34 6.88 24.78
N CYS A 16 43.19 7.17 23.47
CA CYS A 16 43.56 8.32 22.60
C CYS A 16 42.37 8.74 21.68
N ALA A 17 42.03 10.01 21.37
CA ALA A 17 42.72 11.06 20.57
C ALA A 17 43.16 10.55 19.18
N ALA A 18 42.92 11.17 18.01
CA ALA A 18 42.48 12.49 17.53
C ALA A 18 41.89 12.30 16.09
N GLY A 19 41.25 13.24 15.40
CA GLY A 19 41.37 14.68 15.50
C GLY A 19 40.32 15.48 14.69
N THR A 20 40.55 16.78 14.83
CA THR A 20 39.73 17.96 14.59
C THR A 20 39.84 18.51 13.17
N GLY A 21 38.82 19.29 12.77
CA GLY A 21 38.91 20.22 11.65
C GLY A 21 37.76 21.23 11.68
N THR A 22 37.97 22.33 12.39
CA THR A 22 37.15 23.54 12.46
C THR A 22 37.30 24.40 11.20
N GLY A 23 36.24 25.13 10.82
CA GLY A 23 36.31 26.25 9.88
C GLY A 23 35.02 27.06 9.91
N THR A 24 35.14 28.34 10.24
CA THR A 24 34.09 29.27 10.65
C THR A 24 33.86 30.36 9.59
N LEU A 25 32.66 30.95 9.64
CA LEU A 25 32.28 32.36 9.35
C LEU A 25 31.94 32.86 7.91
N ASP A 26 30.75 33.46 7.90
CA ASP A 26 30.29 34.73 7.30
C ASP A 26 30.03 34.90 5.79
N GLY A 27 28.87 35.49 5.50
CA GLY A 27 28.55 36.06 4.19
C GLY A 27 27.08 36.45 3.97
N VAL A 28 26.75 37.70 4.31
CA VAL A 28 25.50 38.43 4.06
C VAL A 28 25.23 38.63 2.55
N GLY A 29 23.96 38.66 2.12
CA GLY A 29 23.56 39.34 0.86
C GLY A 29 22.21 38.93 0.26
N ASP A 30 21.19 39.77 0.43
CA ASP A 30 20.04 39.98 -0.48
C ASP A 30 20.28 41.35 -1.16
N PRO A 31 19.99 41.57 -2.47
CA PRO A 31 18.64 41.98 -2.90
C PRO A 31 18.19 41.54 -4.33
N SER A 32 16.90 41.24 -4.47
CA SER A 32 15.93 41.78 -5.47
C SER A 32 16.29 41.89 -6.97
N ARG A 33 15.46 41.29 -7.87
CA ARG A 33 14.53 41.98 -8.83
C ARG A 33 14.07 41.15 -10.06
N SER A 34 12.75 41.18 -10.26
CA SER A 34 11.95 41.33 -11.49
C SER A 34 12.17 40.46 -12.74
N GLY A 35 11.10 39.81 -13.18
CA GLY A 35 10.91 39.31 -14.55
C GLY A 35 9.44 38.96 -14.84
N THR A 36 8.66 39.94 -15.29
CA THR A 36 7.31 39.81 -15.87
C THR A 36 7.38 39.34 -17.31
N THR A 37 6.54 38.36 -17.69
CA THR A 37 6.22 38.07 -19.10
C THR A 37 4.73 37.73 -19.26
N ASP A 38 4.04 38.50 -20.08
CA ASP A 38 2.72 38.26 -20.67
C ASP A 38 2.92 37.84 -22.15
N PRO A 39 2.20 36.85 -22.69
CA PRO A 39 2.11 36.67 -24.13
C PRO A 39 0.67 36.80 -24.67
N THR A 40 0.51 37.75 -25.59
CA THR A 40 -0.61 37.85 -26.52
C THR A 40 -0.35 37.06 -27.82
N ARG A 41 -1.42 36.42 -28.30
CA ARG A 41 -1.69 35.65 -29.56
C ARG A 41 -1.38 36.45 -30.87
N PRO A 42 -1.60 35.94 -32.12
CA PRO A 42 -2.20 34.68 -32.61
C PRO A 42 -1.54 33.97 -33.84
N GLU A 43 -2.10 32.81 -34.23
CA GLU A 43 -1.87 32.04 -35.49
C GLU A 43 -2.29 32.80 -36.78
N PRO A 44 -1.96 32.26 -37.98
CA PRO A 44 -3.00 31.50 -38.70
C PRO A 44 -2.53 30.30 -39.59
N SER A 45 -3.36 29.24 -39.58
CA SER A 45 -3.86 28.36 -40.65
C SER A 45 -3.10 28.15 -41.98
N ARG A 46 -3.05 26.89 -42.45
CA ARG A 46 -3.28 26.55 -43.87
C ARG A 46 -3.71 25.09 -44.11
N SER A 47 -4.62 24.97 -45.08
CA SER A 47 -5.34 23.80 -45.59
C SER A 47 -4.57 23.07 -46.71
N GLY A 48 -4.88 21.79 -46.97
CA GLY A 48 -4.42 21.07 -48.17
C GLY A 48 -5.05 19.69 -48.36
N ARG A 49 -5.62 19.46 -49.55
CA ARG A 49 -6.52 18.37 -50.00
C ARG A 49 -5.88 17.02 -50.35
N VAL A 50 -6.67 15.95 -50.14
CA VAL A 50 -7.12 14.84 -51.03
C VAL A 50 -6.32 14.50 -52.31
N GLY A 51 -6.03 13.19 -52.51
CA GLY A 51 -5.67 12.58 -53.80
C GLY A 51 -5.76 11.04 -53.78
N SER A 52 -6.51 10.49 -54.74
CA SER A 52 -6.99 9.12 -54.99
C SER A 52 -5.96 8.13 -55.61
N GLY A 53 -6.17 6.81 -55.44
CA GLY A 53 -5.32 5.68 -55.94
C GLY A 53 -5.44 5.37 -57.44
N PRO A 54 -5.39 4.11 -57.96
CA PRO A 54 -4.86 2.82 -57.46
C PRO A 54 -3.88 2.12 -58.46
N ARG A 55 -3.24 0.99 -58.07
CA ARG A 55 -2.58 0.06 -59.04
C ARG A 55 -2.83 -1.41 -58.70
N ARG A 56 -3.15 -2.19 -59.75
CA ARG A 56 -3.39 -3.64 -59.77
C ARG A 56 -2.13 -4.40 -60.23
N SER A 57 -1.91 -5.61 -59.70
CA SER A 57 -1.33 -6.79 -60.40
C SER A 57 -1.35 -8.00 -59.45
N ARG A 58 -2.27 -8.97 -59.58
CA ARG A 58 -2.14 -10.30 -60.26
C ARG A 58 -0.85 -11.08 -59.92
N GLY A 59 -1.02 -12.27 -59.33
CA GLY A 59 -0.01 -13.34 -59.22
C GLY A 59 -0.57 -14.61 -58.56
N ALA A 60 -0.27 -15.79 -59.09
CA ALA A 60 -1.04 -17.04 -58.99
C ALA A 60 -0.82 -17.92 -57.74
N ARG A 61 -1.74 -18.90 -57.61
CA ARG A 61 -1.91 -19.96 -56.61
C ARG A 61 -0.74 -20.95 -56.49
N ARG A 62 -0.60 -21.56 -55.31
CA ARG A 62 -0.40 -23.03 -55.13
C ARG A 62 -1.00 -23.51 -53.80
N PRO A 63 -1.61 -24.71 -53.74
CA PRO A 63 -2.26 -25.25 -52.54
C PRO A 63 -1.30 -26.13 -51.73
N GLY A 64 -1.38 -26.08 -50.40
CA GLY A 64 -0.54 -26.91 -49.54
C GLY A 64 -1.06 -26.98 -48.11
N ARG A 65 -1.70 -28.12 -47.81
CA ARG A 65 -1.87 -28.79 -46.51
C ARG A 65 -2.50 -28.02 -45.34
N GLU A 66 -3.72 -28.43 -45.05
CA GLU A 66 -4.33 -28.45 -43.72
C GLU A 66 -3.39 -29.11 -42.71
N GLY A 67 -2.97 -28.33 -41.72
CA GLY A 67 -2.43 -28.77 -40.46
C GLY A 67 -3.11 -27.92 -39.40
N GLY A 68 -4.27 -28.38 -38.93
CA GLY A 68 -5.06 -27.72 -37.88
C GLY A 68 -4.31 -27.77 -36.55
N ALA A 69 -3.38 -26.84 -36.35
CA ALA A 69 -2.98 -26.44 -35.03
C ALA A 69 -4.08 -25.53 -34.50
N VAL A 70 -5.07 -26.13 -33.82
CA VAL A 70 -5.97 -25.38 -32.94
C VAL A 70 -5.11 -24.92 -31.77
N GLY A 71 -4.45 -23.77 -31.96
CA GLY A 71 -3.92 -22.98 -30.86
C GLY A 71 -5.10 -22.52 -30.03
N HIS A 72 -5.50 -23.34 -29.07
CA HIS A 72 -6.33 -22.89 -27.96
C HIS A 72 -5.44 -22.00 -27.09
N SER A 73 -5.25 -20.75 -27.50
CA SER A 73 -4.95 -19.70 -26.54
C SER A 73 -6.16 -19.68 -25.60
N PRO A 74 -6.01 -20.02 -24.31
CA PRO A 74 -7.12 -19.87 -23.37
C PRO A 74 -7.50 -18.39 -23.39
N GLY A 75 -8.76 -18.09 -23.72
CA GLY A 75 -9.25 -16.73 -23.61
C GLY A 75 -9.07 -16.22 -22.17
N PRO A 76 -9.05 -14.89 -21.96
CA PRO A 76 -8.97 -14.32 -20.62
C PRO A 76 -10.07 -14.92 -19.74
N GLY A 77 -9.73 -15.37 -18.53
CA GLY A 77 -10.69 -15.96 -17.61
C GLY A 77 -11.81 -14.98 -17.24
N THR A 78 -12.96 -15.50 -16.81
CA THR A 78 -14.08 -14.67 -16.37
C THR A 78 -13.64 -13.79 -15.19
N PRO A 79 -13.79 -12.45 -15.28
CA PRO A 79 -13.51 -11.57 -14.16
C PRO A 79 -14.34 -11.97 -12.95
N ALA A 80 -13.75 -11.98 -11.76
CA ALA A 80 -14.50 -12.38 -10.58
C ALA A 80 -15.67 -11.44 -10.26
N ALA A 81 -16.63 -11.90 -9.45
CA ALA A 81 -17.68 -11.06 -8.86
C ALA A 81 -17.20 -10.20 -7.68
N SER A 82 -17.87 -9.05 -7.44
CA SER A 82 -17.57 -8.16 -6.31
C SER A 82 -17.59 -8.96 -5.01
N ARG A 83 -16.67 -8.66 -4.09
CA ARG A 83 -16.62 -9.29 -2.77
C ARG A 83 -17.23 -8.41 -1.68
N VAL A 84 -17.75 -7.25 -2.07
CA VAL A 84 -18.46 -6.36 -1.16
C VAL A 84 -19.84 -6.97 -0.90
N THR A 85 -20.08 -7.33 0.35
CA THR A 85 -21.40 -7.76 0.84
C THR A 85 -21.76 -6.92 2.07
N PRO A 86 -23.04 -6.84 2.46
CA PRO A 86 -23.43 -6.14 3.69
C PRO A 86 -22.67 -6.63 4.92
N GLU A 87 -22.43 -7.94 5.05
CA GLU A 87 -21.70 -8.55 6.16
C GLU A 87 -20.23 -8.16 6.15
N ARG A 88 -19.58 -8.22 4.97
CA ARG A 88 -18.17 -7.81 4.83
C ARG A 88 -17.98 -6.32 5.04
N TRP A 89 -18.94 -5.50 4.61
CA TRP A 89 -18.94 -4.06 4.87
C TRP A 89 -19.06 -3.76 6.37
N ALA A 90 -20.02 -4.39 7.06
CA ALA A 90 -20.18 -4.27 8.50
C ALA A 90 -18.89 -4.70 9.24
N ALA A 91 -18.28 -5.81 8.82
CA ALA A 91 -17.01 -6.29 9.37
C ALA A 91 -15.85 -5.31 9.14
N ALA A 92 -15.77 -4.66 7.97
CA ALA A 92 -14.74 -3.65 7.70
C ALA A 92 -14.90 -2.39 8.57
N ARG A 93 -16.13 -1.89 8.74
CA ARG A 93 -16.42 -0.79 9.66
C ARG A 93 -16.07 -1.14 11.11
N ALA A 94 -16.43 -2.34 11.56
CA ALA A 94 -16.09 -2.83 12.89
C ALA A 94 -14.58 -2.96 13.08
N ALA A 95 -13.86 -3.52 12.11
CA ALA A 95 -12.41 -3.67 12.15
C ALA A 95 -11.69 -2.33 12.26
N VAL A 96 -12.09 -1.30 11.50
CA VAL A 96 -11.52 0.05 11.61
C VAL A 96 -11.76 0.64 13.00
N ARG A 97 -12.97 0.50 13.56
CA ARG A 97 -13.29 0.98 14.91
C ARG A 97 -12.45 0.29 15.97
N GLU A 98 -12.47 -1.05 16.00
CA GLU A 98 -11.82 -1.85 17.02
C GLU A 98 -10.29 -1.77 16.96
N ALA A 99 -9.71 -1.87 15.75
CA ALA A 99 -8.27 -1.73 15.57
C ALA A 99 -7.83 -0.28 15.82
N GLY A 100 -8.68 0.70 15.50
CA GLY A 100 -8.46 2.13 15.76
C GLY A 100 -8.30 2.41 17.25
N GLU A 101 -9.26 1.98 18.07
CA GLU A 101 -9.21 2.14 19.52
C GLU A 101 -7.99 1.45 20.14
N ARG A 102 -7.77 0.17 19.78
CA ARG A 102 -6.61 -0.58 20.27
C ARG A 102 -5.28 0.06 19.89
N PHE A 103 -5.17 0.60 18.68
CA PHE A 103 -3.97 1.29 18.22
C PHE A 103 -3.77 2.60 19.00
N ALA A 104 -4.82 3.39 19.18
CA ALA A 104 -4.77 4.63 19.94
C ALA A 104 -4.36 4.39 21.40
N ASP A 105 -4.90 3.36 22.05
CA ASP A 105 -4.50 2.94 23.39
C ASP A 105 -3.04 2.51 23.45
N LEU A 106 -2.57 1.74 22.47
CA LEU A 106 -1.18 1.30 22.37
C LEU A 106 -0.23 2.49 22.23
N VAL A 107 -0.57 3.47 21.40
CA VAL A 107 0.21 4.71 21.20
C VAL A 107 0.24 5.54 22.48
N ALA A 108 -0.92 5.83 23.07
CA ALA A 108 -1.02 6.67 24.26
C ALA A 108 -0.27 6.10 25.47
N SER A 109 -0.13 4.77 25.52
CA SER A 109 0.55 4.06 26.60
C SER A 109 1.98 3.58 26.26
N ALA A 110 2.51 3.95 25.09
CA ALA A 110 3.87 3.59 24.71
C ALA A 110 4.89 4.23 25.68
N PRO A 111 5.81 3.43 26.27
CA PRO A 111 6.72 3.93 27.32
C PRO A 111 7.80 4.87 26.77
N ASP A 112 8.22 4.66 25.52
CA ASP A 112 9.22 5.47 24.84
C ASP A 112 8.74 5.79 23.41
N PRO A 113 8.20 6.99 23.16
CA PRO A 113 7.76 7.38 21.82
C PRO A 113 8.92 7.56 20.83
N ALA A 114 10.16 7.68 21.30
CA ALA A 114 11.35 7.80 20.46
C ALA A 114 11.99 6.44 20.10
N ALA A 115 11.51 5.34 20.68
CA ALA A 115 11.99 3.99 20.36
C ALA A 115 11.76 3.66 18.87
N ARG A 116 12.70 2.95 18.25
CA ARG A 116 12.58 2.51 16.85
C ARG A 116 11.52 1.42 16.68
N ALA A 117 10.44 1.74 15.97
CA ALA A 117 9.38 0.81 15.60
C ALA A 117 9.72 0.07 14.29
N THR A 118 10.20 0.82 13.31
CA THR A 118 10.75 0.31 12.05
C THR A 118 12.22 0.69 11.90
N ALA A 119 12.84 0.40 10.76
CA ALA A 119 14.21 0.83 10.47
C ALA A 119 14.34 2.36 10.50
N ASP A 120 13.34 3.05 9.95
CA ASP A 120 13.40 4.50 9.70
C ASP A 120 12.56 5.32 10.67
N TRP A 121 11.57 4.70 11.33
CA TRP A 121 10.56 5.42 12.13
C TRP A 121 10.62 5.06 13.60
N THR A 122 10.46 6.09 14.42
CA THR A 122 10.16 5.93 15.85
C THR A 122 8.71 5.46 16.04
N VAL A 123 8.34 5.12 17.28
CA VAL A 123 6.94 4.88 17.66
C VAL A 123 6.09 6.11 17.33
N ALA A 124 6.56 7.31 17.65
CA ALA A 124 5.84 8.55 17.35
C ALA A 124 5.69 8.80 15.85
N ASP A 125 6.73 8.56 15.04
CA ASP A 125 6.65 8.69 13.58
C ASP A 125 5.66 7.67 12.98
N THR A 126 5.69 6.43 13.47
CA THR A 126 4.77 5.38 13.02
C THR A 126 3.32 5.74 13.36
N ALA A 127 3.09 6.25 14.58
CA ALA A 127 1.77 6.72 15.00
C ALA A 127 1.30 7.94 14.18
N ALA A 128 2.21 8.89 13.89
CA ALA A 128 1.91 10.05 13.07
C ALA A 128 1.57 9.66 11.63
N HIS A 129 2.29 8.69 11.05
CA HIS A 129 1.99 8.16 9.72
C HIS A 129 0.57 7.58 9.64
N VAL A 130 0.22 6.65 10.53
CA VAL A 130 -1.10 6.00 10.54
C VAL A 130 -2.21 7.02 10.82
N THR A 131 -1.98 7.95 11.75
CA THR A 131 -2.94 9.02 12.06
C THR A 131 -3.17 9.93 10.85
N GLY A 132 -2.12 10.31 10.13
CA GLY A 132 -2.28 11.12 8.93
C GLY A 132 -2.92 10.37 7.76
N ILE A 133 -2.78 9.03 7.68
CA ILE A 133 -3.54 8.21 6.72
C ILE A 133 -5.02 8.28 7.06
N ALA A 134 -5.40 8.03 8.32
CA ALA A 134 -6.79 8.14 8.77
C ALA A 134 -7.36 9.54 8.50
N TRP A 135 -6.59 10.58 8.81
CA TRP A 135 -7.01 11.95 8.58
C TRP A 135 -7.20 12.25 7.09
N ASN A 136 -6.27 11.85 6.22
CA ASN A 136 -6.45 11.99 4.76
C ASN A 136 -7.65 11.19 4.24
N ASN A 137 -7.89 10.00 4.80
CA ASN A 137 -9.03 9.17 4.41
C ASN A 137 -10.37 9.83 4.71
N THR A 138 -10.48 10.72 5.72
CA THR A 138 -11.69 11.52 5.93
C THR A 138 -12.04 12.38 4.70
N ALA A 139 -11.04 12.88 3.96
CA ALA A 139 -11.28 13.65 2.73
C ALA A 139 -11.55 12.75 1.51
N VAL A 140 -10.94 11.56 1.48
CA VAL A 140 -11.20 10.54 0.45
C VAL A 140 -12.67 10.10 0.49
N VAL A 141 -13.16 9.72 1.68
CA VAL A 141 -14.54 9.21 1.83
C VAL A 141 -15.60 10.30 1.69
N ALA A 142 -15.25 11.55 1.95
CA ALA A 142 -16.11 12.70 1.70
C ALA A 142 -16.24 13.05 0.20
N ASP A 143 -15.49 12.38 -0.68
CA ASP A 143 -15.59 12.44 -2.14
C ASP A 143 -15.69 13.87 -2.72
N GLY A 144 -14.76 14.73 -2.31
CA GLY A 144 -14.69 16.12 -2.78
C GLY A 144 -15.54 17.11 -1.99
N ALA A 145 -16.36 16.66 -1.04
CA ALA A 145 -17.11 17.55 -0.14
C ALA A 145 -16.21 18.29 0.86
N LYS A 146 -14.96 17.85 1.05
CA LYS A 146 -13.98 18.54 1.90
C LYS A 146 -12.55 18.49 1.32
N PRO A 147 -11.70 19.48 1.63
CA PRO A 147 -10.30 19.45 1.24
C PRO A 147 -9.50 18.39 2.01
N PHE A 148 -8.35 18.00 1.46
CA PHE A 148 -7.39 17.16 2.17
C PHE A 148 -6.80 17.94 3.35
N PRO A 149 -6.72 17.32 4.55
CA PRO A 149 -6.16 17.98 5.73
C PRO A 149 -4.64 18.14 5.66
N ILE A 150 -3.95 17.31 4.87
CA ILE A 150 -2.53 17.47 4.55
C ILE A 150 -2.42 17.75 3.04
N PRO A 151 -2.56 19.01 2.60
CA PRO A 151 -2.69 19.35 1.19
C PRO A 151 -1.49 18.92 0.33
N GLU A 152 -0.28 18.91 0.90
CA GLU A 152 0.96 18.58 0.18
C GLU A 152 1.02 17.10 -0.25
N VAL A 153 0.26 16.23 0.42
CA VAL A 153 0.21 14.80 0.09
C VAL A 153 -0.60 14.57 -1.19
N ARG A 154 -1.66 15.37 -1.44
CA ARG A 154 -2.60 15.14 -2.55
C ARG A 154 -1.93 15.09 -3.94
N PRO A 155 -1.04 16.03 -4.33
CA PRO A 155 -0.34 15.95 -5.60
C PRO A 155 0.55 14.71 -5.73
N ARG A 156 1.12 14.23 -4.62
CA ARG A 156 2.00 13.05 -4.59
C ARG A 156 1.22 11.74 -4.69
N MET A 157 0.01 11.70 -4.11
CA MET A 157 -0.87 10.53 -4.21
C MET A 157 -1.17 10.16 -5.66
N ALA A 158 -1.42 11.13 -6.54
CA ALA A 158 -1.79 10.86 -7.93
C ALA A 158 -0.67 10.13 -8.73
N GLY A 159 0.60 10.43 -8.44
CA GLY A 159 1.77 9.85 -9.11
C GLY A 159 2.39 8.64 -8.39
N ALA A 160 1.81 8.22 -7.25
CA ALA A 160 2.42 7.22 -6.39
C ALA A 160 2.53 5.84 -7.06
N THR A 161 3.61 5.14 -6.77
CA THR A 161 3.82 3.72 -7.08
C THR A 161 4.21 3.02 -5.79
N LEU A 162 4.11 1.70 -5.72
CA LEU A 162 4.58 0.96 -4.54
C LEU A 162 6.05 1.25 -4.18
N ASP A 163 6.88 1.55 -5.18
CA ASP A 163 8.30 1.90 -4.97
C ASP A 163 8.50 3.32 -4.45
N THR A 164 7.58 4.24 -4.74
CA THR A 164 7.69 5.66 -4.37
C THR A 164 6.92 6.03 -3.11
N LEU A 165 6.08 5.14 -2.55
CA LEU A 165 5.35 5.44 -1.31
C LEU A 165 6.30 5.81 -0.16
N ALA A 166 7.36 5.01 0.04
CA ALA A 166 8.33 5.24 1.11
C ALA A 166 9.24 6.45 0.86
N THR A 167 9.50 6.83 -0.39
CA THR A 167 10.45 7.91 -0.73
C THR A 167 9.77 9.25 -1.03
N ASP A 168 8.53 9.26 -1.50
CA ASP A 168 7.92 10.45 -2.09
C ASP A 168 6.61 10.86 -1.42
N VAL A 169 5.84 9.91 -0.88
CA VAL A 169 4.54 10.16 -0.23
C VAL A 169 4.69 10.24 1.28
N ASN A 170 5.20 9.18 1.91
CA ASN A 170 5.31 9.10 3.36
C ASN A 170 6.22 10.21 3.94
N PRO A 171 7.37 10.57 3.33
CA PRO A 171 8.21 11.66 3.84
C PRO A 171 7.51 13.02 3.76
N VAL A 172 6.76 13.29 2.68
CA VAL A 172 5.98 14.54 2.56
C VAL A 172 4.90 14.59 3.62
N GLN A 173 4.17 13.48 3.83
CA GLN A 173 3.17 13.40 4.87
C GLN A 173 3.77 13.67 6.25
N LEU A 174 4.89 13.02 6.60
CA LEU A 174 5.53 13.19 7.91
C LEU A 174 6.19 14.55 8.10
N ALA A 175 6.62 15.20 7.01
CA ALA A 175 7.17 16.56 7.03
C ALA A 175 6.07 17.61 7.21
N SER A 176 4.91 17.44 6.57
CA SER A 176 3.76 18.34 6.71
C SER A 176 2.98 18.12 8.00
N PHE A 177 2.80 16.87 8.43
CA PHE A 177 2.13 16.52 9.67
C PHE A 177 3.16 16.30 10.77
N THR A 178 3.48 17.37 11.51
CA THR A 178 4.61 17.43 12.46
C THR A 178 4.27 17.01 13.89
N GLU A 179 3.01 16.70 14.21
CA GLU A 179 2.60 16.25 15.54
C GLU A 179 3.27 14.91 15.89
N ARG A 180 3.84 14.82 17.09
CA ARG A 180 4.55 13.64 17.60
C ARG A 180 4.20 13.29 19.05
N ALA A 181 3.31 14.06 19.70
CA ALA A 181 2.83 13.79 21.04
C ALA A 181 1.85 12.59 21.01
N PRO A 182 2.14 11.47 21.70
CA PRO A 182 1.32 10.25 21.60
C PRO A 182 -0.15 10.44 21.95
N ALA A 183 -0.46 11.21 22.99
CA ALA A 183 -1.85 11.49 23.38
C ALA A 183 -2.60 12.26 22.28
N ARG A 184 -1.97 13.28 21.68
CA ARG A 184 -2.58 14.07 20.60
C ARG A 184 -2.78 13.24 19.33
N LEU A 185 -1.83 12.39 19.00
CA LEU A 185 -1.94 11.45 17.88
C LEU A 185 -3.09 10.45 18.09
N ALA A 186 -3.19 9.88 19.29
CA ALA A 186 -4.27 8.97 19.65
C ALA A 186 -5.65 9.65 19.55
N ASP A 187 -5.80 10.87 20.07
CA ASP A 187 -7.05 11.63 20.00
C ASP A 187 -7.44 11.95 18.55
N LEU A 188 -6.47 12.40 17.74
CA LEU A 188 -6.73 12.73 16.33
C LEU A 188 -7.07 11.49 15.51
N LEU A 189 -6.44 10.35 15.80
CA LEU A 189 -6.77 9.07 15.15
C LEU A 189 -8.22 8.66 15.47
N ARG A 190 -8.62 8.70 16.75
CA ARG A 190 -10.00 8.38 17.16
C ARG A 190 -11.00 9.31 16.48
N ALA A 191 -10.73 10.61 16.46
CA ALA A 191 -11.58 11.59 15.80
C ALA A 191 -11.71 11.32 14.29
N SER A 192 -10.60 11.00 13.62
CA SER A 192 -10.60 10.70 12.17
C SER A 192 -11.37 9.40 11.87
N VAL A 193 -11.21 8.37 12.70
CA VAL A 193 -11.95 7.11 12.57
C VAL A 193 -13.45 7.32 12.80
N ALA A 194 -13.82 8.09 13.83
CA ALA A 194 -15.21 8.44 14.09
C ALA A 194 -15.82 9.21 12.90
N GLU A 195 -15.12 10.23 12.40
CA GLU A 195 -15.57 11.01 11.23
C GLU A 195 -15.74 10.13 9.99
N MET A 196 -14.79 9.23 9.70
CA MET A 196 -14.92 8.29 8.59
C MET A 196 -16.18 7.43 8.72
N LEU A 197 -16.44 6.89 9.91
CA LEU A 197 -17.62 6.07 10.17
C LEU A 197 -18.90 6.89 10.01
N ASP A 198 -18.98 8.07 10.63
CA ASP A 198 -20.19 8.90 10.61
C ASP A 198 -20.51 9.42 9.21
N THR A 199 -19.50 9.91 8.49
CA THR A 199 -19.63 10.41 7.10
C THR A 199 -20.17 9.35 6.15
N THR A 200 -19.92 8.08 6.45
CA THR A 200 -20.23 6.94 5.57
C THR A 200 -21.34 6.05 6.12
N ALA A 201 -22.11 6.51 7.11
CA ALA A 201 -23.14 5.70 7.77
C ALA A 201 -24.15 5.09 6.78
N ASP A 202 -24.60 5.89 5.80
CA ASP A 202 -25.58 5.51 4.79
C ASP A 202 -24.97 5.41 3.36
N ALA A 203 -23.64 5.36 3.27
CA ALA A 203 -22.96 5.33 1.98
C ALA A 203 -23.01 3.94 1.33
N ASP A 204 -23.09 3.92 0.01
CA ASP A 204 -22.92 2.69 -0.79
C ASP A 204 -21.48 2.16 -0.65
N PRO A 205 -21.27 0.96 -0.09
CA PRO A 205 -19.93 0.41 0.10
C PRO A 205 -19.22 0.06 -1.21
N GLU A 206 -19.94 -0.07 -2.33
CA GLU A 206 -19.35 -0.31 -3.66
C GLU A 206 -18.94 0.97 -4.38
N ARG A 207 -19.29 2.16 -3.85
CA ARG A 207 -18.89 3.43 -4.46
C ARG A 207 -17.38 3.49 -4.63
N VAL A 208 -16.94 3.77 -5.86
CA VAL A 208 -15.52 3.75 -6.24
C VAL A 208 -14.90 5.14 -6.10
N HIS A 209 -13.79 5.22 -5.37
CA HIS A 209 -13.01 6.43 -5.15
C HIS A 209 -11.67 6.37 -5.90
N GLY A 210 -11.19 7.52 -6.36
CA GLY A 210 -9.82 7.66 -6.83
C GLY A 210 -8.83 7.56 -5.67
N TRP A 211 -7.73 6.83 -5.87
CA TRP A 211 -6.76 6.53 -4.82
C TRP A 211 -5.31 6.66 -5.31
N LEU A 212 -4.37 6.03 -4.61
CA LEU A 212 -2.93 6.15 -4.86
C LEU A 212 -2.54 5.69 -6.27
N GLY A 213 -1.68 6.45 -6.94
CA GLY A 213 -1.17 6.11 -8.27
C GLY A 213 -2.23 6.13 -9.37
N GLY A 214 -3.36 6.81 -9.16
CA GLY A 214 -4.52 6.74 -10.05
C GLY A 214 -5.25 5.40 -9.98
N SER A 215 -4.97 4.57 -8.98
CA SER A 215 -5.76 3.38 -8.69
C SER A 215 -7.16 3.75 -8.22
N ARG A 216 -8.04 2.75 -8.19
CA ARG A 216 -9.44 2.90 -7.81
C ARG A 216 -9.81 1.83 -6.80
N LEU A 217 -10.54 2.22 -5.75
CA LEU A 217 -11.02 1.31 -4.70
C LEU A 217 -12.49 1.58 -4.42
N SER A 218 -13.23 0.53 -4.06
CA SER A 218 -14.52 0.72 -3.41
C SER A 218 -14.34 1.39 -2.04
N LEU A 219 -15.41 1.95 -1.48
CA LEU A 219 -15.42 2.46 -0.12
C LEU A 219 -15.08 1.36 0.89
N ALA A 220 -15.59 0.14 0.69
CA ALA A 220 -15.22 -1.02 1.49
C ALA A 220 -13.72 -1.34 1.42
N GLY A 221 -13.11 -1.19 0.23
CA GLY A 221 -11.67 -1.33 0.01
C GLY A 221 -10.84 -0.29 0.77
N VAL A 222 -11.30 0.97 0.84
CA VAL A 222 -10.64 2.02 1.64
C VAL A 222 -10.65 1.67 3.13
N PHE A 223 -11.78 1.18 3.67
CA PHE A 223 -11.87 0.74 5.06
C PHE A 223 -10.99 -0.49 5.34
N ALA A 224 -10.96 -1.46 4.43
CA ALA A 224 -10.10 -2.64 4.56
C ALA A 224 -8.61 -2.28 4.55
N HIS A 225 -8.21 -1.30 3.73
CA HIS A 225 -6.86 -0.74 3.77
C HIS A 225 -6.57 -0.08 5.12
N MET A 226 -7.44 0.81 5.60
CA MET A 226 -7.26 1.49 6.89
C MET A 226 -7.14 0.51 8.06
N ALA A 227 -7.98 -0.54 8.09
CA ALA A 227 -7.87 -1.59 9.10
C ALA A 227 -6.52 -2.32 9.03
N ASN A 228 -6.01 -2.61 7.82
CA ASN A 228 -4.71 -3.23 7.66
C ASN A 228 -3.55 -2.33 8.13
N GLU A 229 -3.59 -1.03 7.84
CA GLU A 229 -2.60 -0.06 8.33
C GLU A 229 -2.53 -0.06 9.87
N LEU A 230 -3.68 -0.02 10.54
CA LEU A 230 -3.79 -0.11 12.00
C LEU A 230 -3.18 -1.42 12.53
N LEU A 231 -3.51 -2.55 11.90
CA LEU A 231 -3.06 -3.87 12.35
C LEU A 231 -1.55 -4.09 12.16
N VAL A 232 -1.00 -3.69 11.00
CA VAL A 232 0.41 -3.88 10.66
C VAL A 232 1.29 -2.92 11.48
N HIS A 233 0.94 -1.63 11.52
CA HIS A 233 1.75 -0.67 12.28
C HIS A 233 1.54 -0.77 13.79
N GLY A 234 0.39 -1.26 14.25
CA GLY A 234 0.20 -1.65 15.64
C GLY A 234 1.16 -2.77 16.05
N HIS A 235 1.46 -3.72 15.14
CA HIS A 235 2.48 -4.74 15.37
C HIS A 235 3.88 -4.12 15.49
N ASP A 236 4.22 -3.15 14.64
CA ASP A 236 5.51 -2.44 14.68
C ASP A 236 5.71 -1.73 16.03
N ILE A 237 4.71 -0.96 16.48
CA ILE A 237 4.75 -0.22 17.75
C ILE A 237 4.78 -1.16 18.96
N ALA A 238 3.95 -2.20 18.94
CA ALA A 238 3.89 -3.15 20.05
C ALA A 238 5.21 -3.91 20.23
N ARG A 239 5.86 -4.28 19.11
CA ARG A 239 7.19 -4.90 19.14
C ARG A 239 8.23 -3.97 19.78
N ALA A 240 8.27 -2.70 19.39
CA ALA A 240 9.18 -1.71 19.99
C ALA A 240 8.89 -1.45 21.47
N SER A 241 7.60 -1.42 21.82
CA SER A 241 7.13 -1.20 23.20
C SER A 241 7.16 -2.47 24.07
N ARG A 242 7.55 -3.62 23.51
CA ARG A 242 7.50 -4.95 24.16
C ARG A 242 6.13 -5.30 24.74
N ARG A 243 5.07 -4.98 23.99
CA ARG A 243 3.68 -5.23 24.34
C ARG A 243 3.06 -6.30 23.46
N PRO A 244 2.06 -7.04 23.95
CA PRO A 244 1.31 -7.97 23.11
C PRO A 244 0.49 -7.21 22.06
N TRP A 245 0.45 -7.74 20.84
CA TRP A 245 -0.44 -7.27 19.79
C TRP A 245 -0.91 -8.44 18.94
N HIS A 246 -2.21 -8.70 18.99
CA HIS A 246 -2.83 -9.74 18.19
C HIS A 246 -3.41 -9.14 16.90
N VAL A 247 -3.11 -9.77 15.76
CA VAL A 247 -3.72 -9.45 14.47
C VAL A 247 -4.77 -10.55 14.18
N PRO A 248 -6.08 -10.27 14.33
CA PRO A 248 -7.13 -11.26 14.09
C PRO A 248 -7.18 -11.66 12.62
N ASP A 249 -7.33 -12.96 12.34
CA ASP A 249 -7.36 -13.47 10.97
C ASP A 249 -8.61 -13.01 10.21
N GLU A 250 -9.74 -12.81 10.90
CA GLU A 250 -10.98 -12.30 10.31
C GLU A 250 -10.84 -10.86 9.82
N GLN A 251 -10.17 -10.00 10.60
CA GLN A 251 -9.92 -8.62 10.23
C GLN A 251 -8.84 -8.53 9.14
N ALA A 252 -7.75 -9.31 9.27
CA ALA A 252 -6.70 -9.34 8.26
C ALA A 252 -7.18 -9.91 6.91
N ALA A 253 -8.18 -10.80 6.91
CA ALA A 253 -8.79 -11.33 5.69
C ALA A 253 -9.46 -10.26 4.83
N LEU A 254 -9.97 -9.17 5.44
CA LEU A 254 -10.60 -8.06 4.71
C LEU A 254 -9.62 -7.37 3.76
N PHE A 255 -8.34 -7.30 4.12
CA PHE A 255 -7.31 -6.78 3.22
C PHE A 255 -7.21 -7.60 1.93
N VAL A 256 -7.34 -8.92 2.03
CA VAL A 256 -7.30 -9.79 0.84
C VAL A 256 -8.61 -9.71 0.07
N ASP A 257 -9.75 -9.85 0.75
CA ASP A 257 -11.06 -9.95 0.10
C ASP A 257 -11.57 -8.62 -0.46
N LEU A 258 -11.34 -7.50 0.22
CA LEU A 258 -11.87 -6.21 -0.19
C LEU A 258 -10.79 -5.35 -0.85
N PHE A 259 -9.62 -5.21 -0.22
CA PHE A 259 -8.60 -4.31 -0.77
C PHE A 259 -7.84 -4.90 -1.98
N LEU A 260 -7.18 -6.05 -1.83
CA LEU A 260 -6.36 -6.63 -2.90
C LEU A 260 -7.19 -6.98 -4.13
N VAL A 261 -8.38 -7.55 -3.91
CA VAL A 261 -9.29 -7.89 -5.00
C VAL A 261 -9.80 -6.63 -5.70
N ASP A 262 -10.31 -5.62 -4.98
CA ASP A 262 -10.83 -4.41 -5.63
C ASP A 262 -9.75 -3.63 -6.38
N LEU A 263 -8.55 -3.55 -5.82
CA LEU A 263 -7.41 -2.91 -6.47
C LEU A 263 -7.12 -3.51 -7.85
N THR A 264 -7.26 -4.84 -7.99
CA THR A 264 -7.10 -5.51 -9.28
C THR A 264 -8.33 -5.41 -10.19
N ARG A 265 -9.55 -5.35 -9.64
CA ARG A 265 -10.79 -5.25 -10.41
C ARG A 265 -10.99 -3.87 -11.05
N HIS A 266 -10.80 -2.81 -10.25
CA HIS A 266 -11.09 -1.44 -10.67
C HIS A 266 -9.88 -0.75 -11.32
N GLY A 267 -8.73 -1.43 -11.31
CA GLY A 267 -7.49 -0.95 -11.87
C GLY A 267 -6.60 -0.32 -10.82
N TYR A 268 -5.35 -0.79 -10.77
CA TYR A 268 -4.33 -0.28 -9.86
C TYR A 268 -3.57 0.92 -10.43
N GLY A 269 -4.00 1.49 -11.57
CA GLY A 269 -3.35 2.62 -12.20
C GLY A 269 -1.84 2.36 -12.38
N ARG A 270 -1.03 3.26 -11.84
CA ARG A 270 0.44 3.15 -11.80
C ARG A 270 0.97 2.56 -10.49
N LEU A 271 0.08 2.19 -9.56
CA LEU A 271 0.46 1.73 -8.23
C LEU A 271 1.30 0.45 -8.30
N LEU A 272 0.82 -0.53 -9.07
CA LEU A 272 1.63 -1.66 -9.49
C LEU A 272 2.30 -1.30 -10.82
N ASP A 273 3.63 -1.44 -10.88
CA ASP A 273 4.39 -1.44 -12.14
C ASP A 273 3.72 -2.40 -13.13
N ASP A 274 3.62 -2.07 -14.41
CA ASP A 274 3.04 -2.92 -15.46
C ASP A 274 4.10 -3.75 -16.21
N ARG A 275 5.39 -3.49 -15.97
CA ARG A 275 6.48 -4.24 -16.64
C ARG A 275 6.34 -5.75 -16.43
N PRO A 276 6.46 -6.55 -17.52
CA PRO A 276 6.40 -8.00 -17.41
C PRO A 276 7.49 -8.52 -16.48
N VAL A 277 7.10 -9.29 -15.46
CA VAL A 277 8.06 -10.01 -14.60
C VAL A 277 8.59 -11.24 -15.33
N ARG A 278 7.80 -11.76 -16.28
CA ARG A 278 8.10 -12.88 -17.18
C ARG A 278 7.08 -12.89 -18.34
N PRO A 279 7.36 -13.59 -19.45
CA PRO A 279 6.42 -13.69 -20.57
C PRO A 279 5.23 -14.62 -20.32
N ASP A 280 5.33 -15.60 -19.41
CA ASP A 280 4.27 -16.60 -19.23
C ASP A 280 3.23 -16.22 -18.15
N ARG A 281 1.98 -16.64 -18.37
CA ARG A 281 0.90 -16.64 -17.38
C ARG A 281 1.27 -17.42 -16.10
N ILE A 282 1.01 -16.82 -14.95
CA ILE A 282 1.03 -17.46 -13.62
C ILE A 282 -0.35 -17.35 -12.99
N ALA A 283 -0.99 -18.48 -12.68
CA ALA A 283 -2.23 -18.53 -11.92
C ALA A 283 -2.00 -19.06 -10.49
N VAL A 284 -2.34 -18.23 -9.50
CA VAL A 284 -2.21 -18.57 -8.08
C VAL A 284 -3.59 -18.66 -7.45
N ARG A 285 -3.95 -19.83 -6.90
CA ARG A 285 -5.14 -20.03 -6.09
C ARG A 285 -4.82 -19.85 -4.61
N PHE A 286 -5.53 -18.93 -3.97
CA PHE A 286 -5.42 -18.58 -2.57
C PHE A 286 -6.47 -19.33 -1.75
N HIS A 287 -6.03 -19.94 -0.65
CA HIS A 287 -6.85 -20.74 0.26
C HIS A 287 -6.69 -20.23 1.69
N SER A 288 -7.80 -19.85 2.31
CA SER A 288 -7.86 -19.54 3.73
C SER A 288 -9.26 -19.87 4.25
N ASN A 289 -9.35 -20.22 5.53
CA ASN A 289 -10.64 -20.45 6.19
C ASN A 289 -11.41 -19.14 6.43
N HIS A 290 -10.79 -17.98 6.16
CA HIS A 290 -11.35 -16.66 6.45
C HIS A 290 -11.62 -15.81 5.20
N THR A 291 -11.19 -16.27 4.02
CA THR A 291 -11.37 -15.56 2.74
C THR A 291 -12.20 -16.38 1.77
N ALA A 292 -12.92 -15.72 0.87
CA ALA A 292 -13.54 -16.42 -0.25
C ALA A 292 -12.45 -17.02 -1.18
N PRO A 293 -12.68 -18.21 -1.79
CA PRO A 293 -11.74 -18.79 -2.75
C PRO A 293 -11.35 -17.77 -3.82
N LEU A 294 -10.05 -17.61 -4.07
CA LEU A 294 -9.52 -16.55 -4.91
C LEU A 294 -8.52 -17.15 -5.90
N VAL A 295 -8.64 -16.81 -7.18
CA VAL A 295 -7.58 -17.03 -8.16
C VAL A 295 -7.10 -15.68 -8.67
N MET A 296 -5.80 -15.45 -8.55
CA MET A 296 -5.17 -14.30 -9.17
C MET A 296 -4.25 -14.76 -10.29
N VAL A 297 -4.31 -14.08 -11.41
CA VAL A 297 -3.54 -14.37 -12.61
C VAL A 297 -2.63 -13.19 -12.90
N LEU A 298 -1.35 -13.48 -13.13
CA LEU A 298 -0.38 -12.53 -13.65
C LEU A 298 -0.01 -12.94 -15.07
N GLU A 299 -0.31 -12.07 -16.03
CA GLU A 299 -0.05 -12.30 -17.46
C GLU A 299 0.36 -10.98 -18.10
N ASP A 300 1.43 -10.98 -18.90
CA ASP A 300 1.99 -9.78 -19.53
C ASP A 300 2.24 -8.60 -18.56
N GLY A 301 2.57 -8.93 -17.31
CA GLY A 301 2.78 -7.93 -16.27
C GLY A 301 1.47 -7.33 -15.71
N VAL A 302 0.31 -7.85 -16.07
CA VAL A 302 -0.98 -7.41 -15.53
C VAL A 302 -1.54 -8.44 -14.55
N ALA A 303 -1.86 -8.00 -13.34
CA ALA A 303 -2.50 -8.82 -12.33
C ALA A 303 -4.03 -8.69 -12.42
N ARG A 304 -4.74 -9.82 -12.50
CA ARG A 304 -6.20 -9.89 -12.55
C ARG A 304 -6.72 -10.91 -11.55
N VAL A 305 -7.97 -10.73 -11.13
CA VAL A 305 -8.70 -11.72 -10.34
C VAL A 305 -9.69 -12.43 -11.25
N GLU A 306 -9.63 -13.75 -11.26
CA GLU A 306 -10.47 -14.62 -12.06
C GLU A 306 -11.35 -15.49 -11.16
N GLU A 307 -12.49 -15.92 -11.70
CA GLU A 307 -13.28 -16.97 -11.07
C GLU A 307 -12.46 -18.28 -10.92
N PRO A 308 -12.65 -19.07 -9.85
CA PRO A 308 -11.79 -20.22 -9.58
C PRO A 308 -11.87 -21.35 -10.65
N GLY A 309 -10.98 -21.31 -11.65
CA GLY A 309 -10.86 -22.33 -12.70
C GLY A 309 -10.02 -23.57 -12.35
N ALA A 310 -9.87 -24.48 -13.34
CA ALA A 310 -9.05 -25.69 -13.22
C ALA A 310 -7.56 -25.45 -13.53
N ASP A 311 -7.22 -24.46 -14.36
CA ASP A 311 -5.84 -24.18 -14.77
C ASP A 311 -5.11 -23.26 -13.78
N VAL A 312 -4.69 -23.87 -12.67
CA VAL A 312 -3.93 -23.24 -11.58
C VAL A 312 -2.51 -23.80 -11.50
N ASP A 313 -1.54 -22.91 -11.34
CA ASP A 313 -0.12 -23.26 -11.26
C ASP A 313 0.34 -23.49 -9.83
N VAL A 314 -0.11 -22.60 -8.96
CA VAL A 314 0.30 -22.51 -7.56
C VAL A 314 -0.94 -22.46 -6.70
N HIS A 315 -0.95 -23.29 -5.67
CA HIS A 315 -1.89 -23.20 -4.57
C HIS A 315 -1.15 -22.64 -3.37
N LEU A 316 -1.74 -21.62 -2.75
CA LEU A 316 -1.23 -20.96 -1.57
C LEU A 316 -2.29 -21.04 -0.48
N ARG A 317 -2.06 -21.88 0.54
CA ARG A 317 -2.82 -21.83 1.79
C ARG A 317 -2.15 -20.85 2.73
N PHE A 318 -2.93 -20.00 3.38
CA PHE A 318 -2.39 -18.98 4.27
C PHE A 318 -3.31 -18.68 5.45
N ARG A 319 -2.71 -18.22 6.55
CA ARG A 319 -3.40 -17.45 7.60
C ARG A 319 -3.33 -15.97 7.23
N PRO A 320 -4.46 -15.24 7.13
CA PRO A 320 -4.48 -13.85 6.69
C PRO A 320 -3.54 -12.93 7.47
N SER A 321 -3.53 -13.02 8.81
CA SER A 321 -2.64 -12.24 9.67
C SER A 321 -1.16 -12.43 9.32
N VAL A 322 -0.76 -13.67 9.04
CA VAL A 322 0.62 -14.00 8.67
C VAL A 322 0.94 -13.59 7.24
N LEU A 323 0.01 -13.80 6.30
CA LEU A 323 0.21 -13.37 4.91
C LEU A 323 0.43 -11.86 4.83
N ASN A 324 -0.40 -11.06 5.49
CA ASN A 324 -0.25 -9.61 5.50
C ASN A 324 1.12 -9.23 6.06
N LEU A 325 1.51 -9.74 7.24
CA LEU A 325 2.83 -9.46 7.80
C LEU A 325 4.00 -9.93 6.90
N VAL A 326 3.82 -10.97 6.10
CA VAL A 326 4.81 -11.40 5.09
C VAL A 326 4.86 -10.44 3.91
N LEU A 327 3.71 -9.99 3.40
CA LEU A 327 3.62 -9.03 2.28
C LEU A 327 4.26 -7.69 2.64
N PHE A 328 4.09 -7.27 3.89
CA PHE A 328 4.70 -6.07 4.47
C PHE A 328 6.08 -6.35 5.10
N ARG A 329 6.70 -7.52 4.89
CA ARG A 329 8.08 -7.85 5.34
C ARG A 329 8.34 -7.80 6.86
N ARG A 330 7.31 -7.89 7.70
CA ARG A 330 7.44 -8.01 9.17
C ARG A 330 7.69 -9.45 9.61
N VAL A 331 7.25 -10.43 8.82
CA VAL A 331 7.49 -11.86 9.05
C VAL A 331 8.22 -12.48 7.86
N GLY A 332 9.27 -13.25 8.14
CA GLY A 332 10.03 -13.97 7.11
C GLY A 332 9.25 -15.14 6.52
N ARG A 333 9.35 -15.34 5.20
CA ARG A 333 8.66 -16.42 4.47
C ARG A 333 8.98 -17.81 5.00
N ALA A 334 10.26 -18.08 5.29
CA ALA A 334 10.68 -19.37 5.85
C ALA A 334 10.03 -19.64 7.22
N ARG A 335 9.93 -18.63 8.08
CA ARG A 335 9.25 -18.74 9.38
C ARG A 335 7.77 -19.04 9.21
N ALA A 336 7.09 -18.34 8.30
CA ALA A 336 5.68 -18.56 8.00
C ALA A 336 5.41 -19.97 7.42
N ALA A 337 6.34 -20.49 6.61
CA ALA A 337 6.27 -21.84 6.07
C ALA A 337 6.49 -22.91 7.15
N MET A 338 7.52 -22.76 7.99
CA MET A 338 7.82 -23.69 9.08
C MET A 338 6.69 -23.77 10.12
N SER A 339 5.96 -22.68 10.36
CA SER A 339 4.79 -22.71 11.26
C SER A 339 3.52 -23.30 10.63
N GLY A 340 3.57 -23.69 9.35
CA GLY A 340 2.39 -24.14 8.61
C GLY A 340 1.37 -23.04 8.31
N SER A 341 1.69 -21.78 8.63
CA SER A 341 0.80 -20.63 8.40
C SER A 341 0.77 -20.21 6.94
N LEU A 342 1.71 -20.71 6.13
CA LEU A 342 1.84 -20.41 4.71
C LEU A 342 2.36 -21.66 4.00
N VAL A 343 1.48 -22.35 3.26
CA VAL A 343 1.79 -23.62 2.59
C VAL A 343 1.60 -23.45 1.09
N VAL A 344 2.60 -23.87 0.32
CA VAL A 344 2.65 -23.67 -1.13
C VAL A 344 2.79 -25.01 -1.83
N TRP A 345 1.93 -25.29 -2.81
CA TRP A 345 1.99 -26.51 -3.62
C TRP A 345 1.44 -26.25 -5.03
N GLY A 346 1.38 -27.27 -5.89
CA GLY A 346 0.80 -27.18 -7.23
C GLY A 346 1.74 -27.71 -8.33
N ARG A 347 1.39 -27.45 -9.59
CA ARG A 347 2.15 -27.89 -10.77
C ARG A 347 3.47 -27.13 -10.92
N ARG A 348 3.48 -25.84 -10.55
CA ARG A 348 4.63 -24.94 -10.73
C ARG A 348 4.86 -24.03 -9.51
N PRO A 349 5.02 -24.58 -8.27
CA PRO A 349 5.09 -23.79 -7.04
C PRO A 349 6.26 -22.80 -6.98
N TRP A 350 7.34 -23.07 -7.72
CA TRP A 350 8.49 -22.17 -7.88
C TRP A 350 8.16 -20.85 -8.59
N LEU A 351 6.95 -20.68 -9.14
CA LEU A 351 6.48 -19.43 -9.75
C LEU A 351 6.01 -18.39 -8.73
N LEU A 352 5.68 -18.80 -7.50
CA LEU A 352 5.15 -17.90 -6.47
C LEU A 352 6.06 -16.70 -6.17
N PRO A 353 7.40 -16.83 -6.06
CA PRO A 353 8.26 -15.68 -5.81
C PRO A 353 8.21 -14.60 -6.89
N ALA A 354 8.07 -15.00 -8.17
CA ALA A 354 7.92 -14.05 -9.28
C ALA A 354 6.57 -13.33 -9.20
N PHE A 355 5.50 -14.08 -8.90
CA PHE A 355 4.17 -13.52 -8.68
C PHE A 355 4.13 -12.51 -7.52
N LEU A 356 4.66 -12.89 -6.35
CA LEU A 356 4.70 -12.02 -5.16
C LEU A 356 5.62 -10.80 -5.31
N ARG A 357 6.56 -10.81 -6.27
CA ARG A 357 7.36 -9.61 -6.59
C ARG A 357 6.47 -8.50 -7.18
N LYS A 358 5.41 -8.88 -7.90
CA LYS A 358 4.43 -7.94 -8.46
C LYS A 358 3.47 -7.41 -7.40
N LEU A 359 3.01 -8.28 -6.51
CA LEU A 359 2.11 -7.94 -5.39
C LEU A 359 2.83 -7.55 -4.09
N ARG A 360 4.09 -7.09 -4.17
CA ARG A 360 4.83 -6.67 -2.97
C ARG A 360 4.13 -5.47 -2.34
N MET A 361 4.07 -5.43 -1.01
CA MET A 361 3.63 -4.23 -0.28
C MET A 361 4.86 -3.48 0.26
N PRO A 362 4.73 -2.17 0.56
CA PRO A 362 5.82 -1.35 1.08
C PRO A 362 6.42 -1.87 2.40
#